data_AF-A0A961TUA0-F1
#
_entry.id   AF-A0A961TUA0-F1
#
_cell.length_a   1.000
_cell.length_b   1.000
_cell.length_c   1.000
_cell.angle_alpha   90.00
_cell.angle_beta   90.00
_cell.angle_gamma   90.00
#
_symmetry.space_group_name_H-M   'P 1'
#
loop_
_entity.id
_entity.type
_entity.pdbx_description
1 polymer ?
#
loop_
_entity_poly.entity_id
_entity_poly.type
_entity_poly.pdbx_seq_one_letter_code
_entity_poly.pdbx_strand_id
1 'polypeptide(L)' 'MAKEAARVRRRERKNISSGVAHVNSTFNNTMITITDAQ' A
#
# COMPACT_ATOMS: atom_id res chain seq x y z
N MET A 1 -20.85 10.46 -27.24
CA MET A 1 -20.05 9.29 -26.83
C MET A 1 -18.98 9.76 -25.83
N ALA A 2 -19.28 9.72 -24.54
CA ALA A 2 -18.32 10.10 -23.50
C ALA A 2 -17.49 8.86 -23.14
N LYS A 3 -16.17 8.93 -23.33
CA LYS A 3 -15.25 7.83 -23.00
C LYS A 3 -15.29 7.55 -21.50
N GLU A 4 -15.66 6.32 -21.13
CA GLU A 4 -15.58 5.84 -19.75
C GLU A 4 -14.15 5.96 -19.23
N ALA A 5 -13.98 6.67 -18.11
CA ALA A 5 -12.72 6.72 -17.40
C ALA A 5 -12.37 5.30 -16.93
N ALA A 6 -11.28 4.74 -17.44
CA ALA A 6 -10.78 3.43 -17.08
C ALA A 6 -10.53 3.38 -15.56
N ARG A 7 -11.45 2.72 -14.84
CA ARG A 7 -11.37 2.51 -13.40
C ARG A 7 -10.11 1.67 -13.15
N VAL A 8 -9.06 2.30 -12.62
CA VAL A 8 -7.81 1.64 -12.25
C VAL A 8 -8.17 0.40 -11.45
N ARG A 9 -7.88 -0.79 -12.01
CA ARG A 9 -8.14 -2.08 -11.36
C ARG A 9 -7.47 -2.03 -9.99
N ARG A 10 -8.28 -1.89 -8.96
CA ARG A 10 -7.86 -1.91 -7.56
C ARG A 10 -7.26 -3.29 -7.36
N ARG A 11 -5.92 -3.39 -7.40
CA ARG A 11 -5.17 -4.64 -7.18
C ARG A 11 -5.84 -5.35 -6.02
N GLU A 12 -6.26 -6.59 -6.27
CA GLU A 12 -6.94 -7.42 -5.30
C GLU A 12 -6.18 -7.32 -3.98
N ARG A 13 -6.87 -6.86 -2.93
CA ARG A 13 -6.31 -6.83 -1.58
C ARG A 13 -6.17 -8.29 -1.17
N LYS A 14 -5.03 -8.90 -1.50
CA LYS A 14 -4.64 -10.19 -0.93
C LYS A 14 -4.57 -9.96 0.58
N ASN A 15 -5.40 -10.68 1.33
CA ASN A 15 -5.37 -10.63 2.79
C ASN A 15 -4.08 -11.30 3.26
N ILE A 16 -3.02 -10.53 3.42
CA ILE A 16 -1.74 -10.98 3.95
C ILE A 16 -1.89 -11.02 5.48
N SER A 17 -1.89 -12.21 6.08
CA SER A 17 -2.11 -12.42 7.53
C SER A 17 -0.94 -11.97 8.41
N SER A 18 0.26 -11.92 7.84
CA SER A 18 1.50 -11.57 8.52
C SER A 18 2.40 -10.79 7.56
N GLY A 19 2.90 -9.64 7.99
CA GLY A 19 3.76 -8.75 7.21
C GLY A 19 4.82 -8.09 8.06
N VAL A 20 5.74 -7.36 7.42
CA VAL A 20 6.81 -6.61 8.09
C VAL A 20 6.45 -5.12 8.06
N ALA A 21 6.59 -4.47 9.22
CA ALA A 21 6.41 -3.03 9.33
C ALA A 21 7.78 -2.35 9.46
N HIS A 22 8.14 -1.56 8.45
CA HIS A 22 9.32 -0.71 8.50
C HIS A 22 8.90 0.66 9.03
N VAL A 23 9.48 1.06 10.16
CA VAL A 23 9.21 2.35 10.80
C VAL A 23 10.48 3.18 10.73
N ASN A 24 10.46 4.22 9.90
CA ASN A 24 11.54 5.20 9.80
C ASN A 24 11.12 6.48 10.52
N SER A 25 11.63 6.67 11.73
CA SER A 25 11.40 7.89 12.51
C SER A 25 12.64 8.77 12.47
N THR A 26 12.49 9.93 11.85
CA THR A 26 13.43 11.05 11.92
C THR A 26 12.86 12.11 12.87
N PHE A 27 13.68 13.09 13.26
CA PHE A 27 13.26 14.15 14.19
C PHE A 27 11.98 14.87 13.79
N ASN A 28 11.71 14.98 12.48
CA ASN A 28 10.58 15.75 11.98
C ASN A 28 9.52 14.92 11.25
N ASN A 29 9.77 13.64 11.00
CA ASN A 29 8.85 12.79 10.25
C ASN A 29 8.96 11.32 10.67
N THR A 30 7.81 10.66 10.76
CA THR A 30 7.70 9.21 10.89
C THR A 30 7.05 8.65 9.63
N MET A 31 7.79 7.82 8.90
CA MET A 31 7.30 7.12 7.72
C MET A 31 7.14 5.63 8.02
N ILE A 32 5.93 5.13 7.81
CA ILE A 32 5.57 3.73 8.05
C ILE A 32 5.30 3.06 6.72
N THR A 33 6.07 2.02 6.40
CA THR A 33 5.88 1.19 5.21
C THR A 33 5.51 -0.22 5.65
N ILE A 34 4.39 -0.73 5.16
CA ILE A 34 3.91 -2.09 5.43
C ILE A 34 4.18 -2.93 4.19
N THR A 35 4.96 -3.99 4.35
CA THR A 35 5.28 -4.95 3.29
C THR A 35 4.81 -6.34 3.67
N ASP A 36 4.58 -7.20 2.70
CA ASP A 36 4.40 -8.62 2.92
C ASP A 36 5.69 -9.27 3.44
N ALA A 37 5.52 -10.26 4.32
CA ALA A 37 6.58 -11.17 4.70
C ALA A 37 6.57 -12.31 3.67
N GLN A 38 7.24 -12.11 2.54
CA GLN A 38 7.44 -13.16 1.53
C GLN A 38 8.84 -13.74 1.65
#